data_AF-I1CSK7-F1
#
_entry.id   AF-I1CSK7-F1
#
_cell.length_a   1.000
_cell.length_b   1.000
_cell.length_c   1.000
_cell.angle_alpha   90.00
_cell.angle_beta   90.00
_cell.angle_gamma   90.00
#
_symmetry.space_group_name_H-M   'P 1'
#
loop_
_entity.id
_entity.type
_entity.pdbx_description
1 polymer ?
#
loop_
_entity_poly.entity_id
_entity_poly.type
_entity_poly.pdbx_seq_one_letter_code
_entity_poly.pdbx_strand_id
1 'polypeptide(L)'
;MNFWTCVQVESLNRDPDCVYCGGVDSEEHFVWSCPFKHEIWQTISSRFFVDPAKLTYSLIQLPPSCDVEVAPSLSVTYLDIIASVLLSLWQLHWKFIFEDHQFWPQEVVARATRQILEIHKENNSRLLQG
;
A
#
# COMPACT_ATOMS: atom_id res chain seq x y z
N MET A 1 -2.25 -11.23 -28.04
CA MET A 1 -2.01 -11.75 -26.67
C MET A 1 -2.24 -10.60 -25.71
N ASN A 2 -3.37 -10.63 -25.01
CA ASN A 2 -3.78 -9.61 -24.04
C ASN A 2 -3.35 -10.05 -22.64
N PHE A 3 -2.97 -9.08 -21.81
CA PHE A 3 -2.38 -9.26 -20.47
C PHE A 3 -3.16 -10.27 -19.57
N TRP A 4 -4.49 -10.28 -19.72
CA TRP A 4 -5.41 -11.21 -19.03
C TRP A 4 -5.23 -12.69 -19.41
N THR A 5 -4.78 -13.00 -20.63
CA THR A 5 -4.56 -14.39 -21.08
C THR A 5 -3.31 -15.04 -20.49
N CYS A 6 -2.34 -14.26 -19.98
CA CYS A 6 -1.15 -14.83 -19.33
C CYS A 6 -1.47 -15.30 -17.91
N VAL A 7 -2.21 -14.49 -17.15
CA VAL A 7 -2.61 -14.78 -15.76
C VAL A 7 -3.51 -16.02 -15.68
N GLN A 8 -4.38 -16.23 -16.67
CA GLN A 8 -5.36 -17.32 -16.62
C GLN A 8 -4.77 -18.68 -17.05
N VAL A 9 -3.74 -18.70 -17.91
CA VAL A 9 -3.15 -19.97 -18.42
C VAL A 9 -2.17 -20.60 -17.43
N GLU A 10 -1.52 -19.81 -16.55
CA GLU A 10 -0.65 -20.35 -15.50
C GLU A 10 -1.39 -20.75 -14.20
N SER A 11 -2.66 -20.36 -14.07
CA SER A 11 -3.47 -20.55 -12.84
C SER A 11 -3.99 -21.98 -12.59
N LEU A 12 -3.69 -22.94 -13.47
CA LEU A 12 -4.21 -24.30 -13.34
C LEU A 12 -3.34 -25.25 -12.51
N ASN A 13 -2.15 -24.85 -12.02
CA ASN A 13 -1.29 -25.81 -11.30
C ASN A 13 -0.17 -25.26 -10.39
N ARG A 14 -0.28 -24.04 -9.84
CA ARG A 14 0.63 -23.59 -8.77
C ARG A 14 -0.21 -23.19 -7.56
N ASP A 15 0.08 -23.79 -6.42
CA ASP A 15 -0.60 -23.53 -5.15
C ASP A 15 -0.70 -22.02 -4.87
N PRO A 16 -1.77 -21.57 -4.20
CA PRO A 16 -2.08 -20.17 -3.91
C PRO A 16 -1.18 -19.63 -2.79
N ASP A 17 0.11 -19.96 -2.80
CA ASP A 17 1.02 -19.60 -1.72
C ASP A 17 1.73 -18.28 -2.06
N CYS A 18 1.70 -17.38 -1.10
CA CYS A 18 2.39 -16.12 -1.12
C CYS A 18 3.88 -16.33 -1.31
N VAL A 19 4.40 -15.81 -2.41
CA VAL A 19 5.81 -15.89 -2.81
C VAL A 19 6.81 -15.35 -1.77
N TYR A 20 6.34 -14.58 -0.78
CA TYR A 20 7.18 -14.01 0.28
C TYR A 20 7.25 -14.86 1.54
N CYS A 21 6.13 -15.48 1.95
CA CYS A 21 6.05 -16.14 3.26
C CYS A 21 5.44 -17.55 3.23
N GLY A 22 4.99 -18.03 2.07
CA GLY A 22 4.37 -19.35 1.91
C GLY A 22 2.97 -19.48 2.53
N GLY A 23 2.33 -18.37 2.92
CA GLY A 23 0.95 -18.38 3.41
C GLY A 23 -0.08 -18.29 2.27
N VAL A 24 -1.36 -18.56 2.56
CA VAL A 24 -2.43 -18.50 1.55
C VAL A 24 -2.60 -17.07 1.01
N ASP A 25 -2.43 -16.91 -0.30
CA ASP A 25 -2.48 -15.67 -1.07
C ASP A 25 -3.94 -15.24 -1.32
N SER A 26 -4.59 -14.81 -0.24
CA SER A 26 -5.87 -14.11 -0.28
C SER A 26 -5.69 -12.61 -0.49
N GLU A 27 -6.76 -11.88 -0.81
CA GLU A 27 -6.72 -10.41 -0.92
C GLU A 27 -6.22 -9.74 0.37
N GLU A 28 -6.73 -10.17 1.53
CA GLU A 28 -6.26 -9.68 2.82
C GLU A 28 -4.77 -9.99 3.02
N HIS A 29 -4.30 -11.16 2.57
CA HIS A 29 -2.90 -11.52 2.68
C HIS A 29 -2.00 -10.67 1.78
N PHE A 30 -2.43 -10.46 0.54
CA PHE A 30 -1.75 -9.62 -0.44
C PHE A 30 -1.60 -8.18 0.05
N VAL A 31 -2.66 -7.62 0.63
CA VAL A 31 -2.69 -6.23 1.07
C VAL A 31 -2.11 -6.06 2.47
N TRP A 32 -2.52 -6.87 3.45
CA TRP A 32 -2.41 -6.55 4.87
C TRP A 32 -1.67 -7.59 5.72
N SER A 33 -2.06 -8.87 5.65
CA SER A 33 -1.66 -9.86 6.66
C SER A 33 -0.35 -10.60 6.35
N CYS A 34 0.17 -10.53 5.12
CA CYS A 34 1.53 -11.00 4.82
C CYS A 34 2.55 -10.26 5.70
N PRO A 35 3.46 -10.94 6.43
CA PRO A 35 4.41 -10.28 7.35
C PRO A 35 5.22 -9.15 6.71
N PHE A 36 5.66 -9.37 5.46
CA PHE A 36 6.42 -8.39 4.68
C PHE A 36 5.58 -7.16 4.29
N LYS A 37 4.28 -7.33 4.07
CA LYS A 37 3.35 -6.26 3.75
C LYS A 37 2.87 -5.55 5.02
N HIS A 38 2.67 -6.30 6.09
CA HIS A 38 2.29 -5.80 7.38
C HIS A 38 3.34 -4.84 7.96
N GLU A 39 4.63 -5.15 7.82
CA GLU A 39 5.72 -4.26 8.23
C GLU A 39 5.64 -2.86 7.57
N ILE A 40 5.22 -2.80 6.31
CA ILE A 40 5.02 -1.55 5.57
C ILE A 40 3.93 -0.73 6.25
N TRP A 41 2.79 -1.35 6.53
CA TRP A 41 1.67 -0.69 7.20
C TRP A 41 2.01 -0.25 8.62
N GLN A 42 2.75 -1.05 9.39
CA GLN A 42 3.26 -0.66 10.71
C GLN A 42 4.17 0.57 10.63
N THR A 43 5.04 0.61 9.63
CA THR A 43 5.97 1.74 9.44
C THR A 43 5.26 3.00 8.97
N ILE A 44 4.26 2.89 8.08
CA ILE A 44 3.50 4.04 7.59
C ILE A 44 2.54 4.57 8.67
N SER A 45 1.83 3.67 9.35
CA SER A 45 0.87 4.06 10.41
C SER A 45 1.57 4.84 11.51
N SER A 46 2.69 4.34 12.03
CA SER A 46 3.50 5.01 13.05
C SER A 46 4.06 6.37 12.63
N ARG A 47 4.23 6.64 11.33
CA ARG A 47 4.75 7.91 10.82
C ARG A 47 3.69 8.97 10.60
N PHE A 48 2.51 8.58 10.10
CA PHE A 48 1.56 9.53 9.53
C PHE A 48 0.22 9.60 10.27
N PHE A 49 -0.14 8.59 11.06
CA PHE A 49 -1.41 8.56 11.77
C PHE A 49 -1.20 8.96 13.23
N VAL A 50 -2.18 9.68 13.80
CA VAL A 50 -2.16 10.05 15.22
C VAL A 50 -2.31 8.82 16.10
N ASP A 51 -3.20 7.91 15.70
CA ASP A 51 -3.42 6.61 16.35
C ASP A 51 -3.17 5.49 15.32
N PRO A 52 -1.95 4.91 15.28
CA PRO A 52 -1.60 3.86 14.35
C PRO A 52 -2.50 2.62 14.45
N ALA A 53 -3.07 2.34 15.63
CA ALA A 53 -3.91 1.15 15.86
C ALA A 53 -5.28 1.23 15.16
N LYS A 54 -5.71 2.43 14.75
CA LYS A 54 -6.94 2.61 13.97
C LYS A 54 -6.80 2.17 12.52
N LEU A 55 -5.58 2.07 12.00
CA LEU A 55 -5.35 1.52 10.66
C LEU A 55 -5.57 0.01 10.72
N THR A 56 -6.60 -0.47 10.01
CA THR A 56 -6.94 -1.89 9.92
C THR A 56 -7.22 -2.28 8.47
N TYR A 57 -7.20 -3.58 8.15
CA TYR A 57 -7.61 -4.04 6.82
C TYR A 57 -9.03 -3.60 6.46
N SER A 58 -9.96 -3.63 7.43
CA SER A 58 -11.35 -3.19 7.19
C SER A 58 -11.46 -1.73 6.73
N LEU A 59 -10.62 -0.84 7.29
CA LEU A 59 -10.53 0.56 6.89
C LEU A 59 -10.00 0.71 5.45
N ILE A 60 -9.04 -0.13 5.06
CA ILE A 60 -8.46 -0.12 3.71
C ILE A 60 -9.47 -0.66 2.68
N GLN A 61 -10.16 -1.76 3.01
CA GLN A 61 -11.09 -2.44 2.11
C GLN A 61 -12.38 -1.64 1.89
N LEU A 62 -12.93 -1.07 2.96
CA LEU A 62 -14.15 -0.28 2.91
C LEU A 62 -13.98 0.95 3.81
N PRO A 63 -13.44 2.06 3.31
CA PRO A 63 -13.28 3.28 4.08
C PRO A 63 -14.66 3.72 4.58
N PRO A 64 -14.97 3.61 5.89
CA PRO A 64 -16.21 4.15 6.40
C PRO A 64 -16.12 5.68 6.34
N SER A 65 -17.19 6.38 6.70
CA SER A 65 -17.13 7.80 7.11
C SER A 65 -16.37 7.95 8.45
N CYS A 66 -15.17 7.36 8.55
CA CYS A 66 -14.43 7.12 9.78
C CYS A 66 -13.51 8.30 10.10
N ASP A 67 -13.48 8.68 11.37
CA ASP A 67 -12.62 9.73 11.94
C ASP A 67 -11.20 9.21 12.17
N VAL A 68 -10.51 8.87 11.08
CA VAL A 68 -9.09 8.51 11.14
C VAL A 68 -8.27 9.78 10.97
N GLU A 69 -7.61 10.16 12.07
CA GLU A 69 -6.82 11.38 12.12
C GLU A 69 -5.40 11.14 11.62
N VAL A 70 -5.03 11.94 10.63
CA VAL A 70 -3.66 12.10 10.13
C VAL A 70 -2.96 13.17 10.97
N ALA A 71 -1.64 13.09 11.09
CA ALA A 71 -0.86 14.10 11.80
C ALA A 71 -1.20 15.53 11.31
N PRO A 72 -1.54 16.46 12.21
CA PRO A 72 -2.16 17.76 11.86
C PRO A 72 -1.25 18.69 11.06
N SER A 73 0.06 18.43 11.02
CA SER A 73 1.02 19.17 10.18
C SER A 73 0.98 18.74 8.71
N LEU A 74 0.28 17.65 8.37
CA LEU A 74 0.16 17.14 7.02
C LEU A 74 -1.17 17.57 6.39
N SER A 75 -1.09 18.43 5.38
CA SER A 75 -2.15 18.71 4.41
C SER A 75 -2.40 17.52 3.45
N VAL A 76 -2.71 16.35 4.00
CA VAL A 76 -3.10 15.13 3.26
C VAL A 76 -4.24 14.43 4.00
N THR A 77 -5.06 13.68 3.29
CA THR A 77 -6.09 12.82 3.89
C THR A 77 -5.54 11.43 4.19
N TYR A 78 -6.23 10.67 5.05
CA TYR A 78 -5.85 9.27 5.29
C TYR A 78 -5.98 8.42 4.01
N LEU A 79 -6.89 8.78 3.11
CA LEU A 79 -7.06 8.13 1.81
C LEU A 79 -5.84 8.35 0.90
N ASP A 80 -5.24 9.56 0.91
CA ASP A 80 -4.01 9.83 0.16
C ASP A 80 -2.86 8.93 0.62
N ILE A 81 -2.78 8.69 1.93
CA ILE A 81 -1.78 7.80 2.53
C ILE A 81 -2.03 6.35 2.12
N ILE A 82 -3.26 5.85 2.29
CA ILE A 82 -3.63 4.47 1.91
C ILE A 82 -3.37 4.25 0.41
N ALA A 83 -3.81 5.17 -0.45
CA ALA A 83 -3.63 5.10 -1.89
C ALA A 83 -2.14 5.07 -2.28
N SER A 84 -1.30 5.91 -1.64
CA SER A 84 0.15 5.94 -1.88
C SER A 84 0.83 4.61 -1.52
N VAL A 85 0.42 3.99 -0.40
CA VAL A 85 0.95 2.67 -0.01
C VAL A 85 0.49 1.59 -0.98
N LEU A 86 -0.81 1.51 -1.29
CA LEU A 86 -1.35 0.50 -2.21
C LEU A 86 -0.72 0.60 -3.60
N LEU A 87 -0.57 1.82 -4.13
CA LEU A 87 0.06 2.03 -5.43
C LEU A 87 1.53 1.57 -5.43
N SER A 88 2.28 1.94 -4.39
CA SER A 88 3.70 1.57 -4.25
C SER A 88 3.88 0.06 -4.08
N LEU A 89 3.01 -0.57 -3.27
CA LEU A 89 2.98 -2.01 -3.03
C LEU A 89 2.68 -2.76 -4.33
N TRP A 90 1.62 -2.36 -5.03
CA TRP A 90 1.22 -2.94 -6.31
C TRP A 90 2.37 -2.88 -7.33
N GLN A 91 2.95 -1.69 -7.53
CA GLN A 91 4.02 -1.50 -8.50
C GLN A 91 5.25 -2.35 -8.20
N LEU A 92 5.70 -2.41 -6.95
CA LEU A 92 6.89 -3.18 -6.58
C LEU A 92 6.64 -4.69 -6.51
N HIS A 93 5.42 -5.10 -6.14
CA HIS A 93 5.03 -6.51 -6.21
C HIS A 93 5.09 -7.03 -7.64
N TRP A 94 4.47 -6.33 -8.59
CA TRP A 94 4.45 -6.79 -9.98
C TRP A 94 5.80 -6.69 -10.68
N LYS A 95 6.65 -5.73 -10.28
CA LYS A 95 8.06 -5.72 -10.71
C LYS A 95 8.82 -6.94 -10.22
N PHE A 96 8.58 -7.40 -9.00
CA PHE A 96 9.18 -8.64 -8.51
C PHE A 96 8.71 -9.85 -9.32
N ILE A 97 7.40 -9.95 -9.57
CA ILE A 97 6.82 -11.09 -10.30
C ILE A 97 7.27 -11.15 -11.77
N PHE A 98 7.35 -10.00 -12.45
CA PHE A 98 7.57 -9.97 -13.91
C PHE A 98 8.96 -9.49 -14.35
N GLU A 99 9.67 -8.74 -13.51
CA GLU A 99 10.95 -8.09 -13.88
C GLU A 99 12.13 -8.62 -13.03
N ASP A 100 11.93 -9.67 -12.23
CA ASP A 100 12.93 -10.25 -11.30
C ASP A 100 13.51 -9.20 -10.33
N HIS A 101 12.76 -8.13 -10.06
CA HIS A 101 13.18 -7.05 -9.16
C HIS A 101 12.98 -7.46 -7.71
N GLN A 102 14.03 -7.47 -6.91
CA GLN A 102 13.91 -7.88 -5.51
C GLN A 102 12.92 -7.01 -4.72
N PHE A 103 11.97 -7.65 -4.03
CA PHE A 103 10.98 -6.95 -3.21
C PHE A 103 11.54 -6.57 -1.84
N TRP A 104 11.55 -5.28 -1.53
CA TRP A 104 11.98 -4.75 -0.23
C TRP A 104 10.86 -3.92 0.42
N PRO A 105 10.36 -4.28 1.62
CA PRO A 105 9.36 -3.49 2.33
C PRO A 105 9.75 -2.02 2.49
N GLN A 106 11.03 -1.76 2.77
CA GLN A 106 11.58 -0.42 2.94
C GLN A 106 11.54 0.41 1.66
N GLU A 107 11.63 -0.21 0.48
CA GLU A 107 11.49 0.49 -0.80
C GLU A 107 10.04 0.97 -1.01
N VAL A 108 9.06 0.13 -0.64
CA VAL A 108 7.64 0.50 -0.66
C VAL A 108 7.39 1.67 0.30
N VAL A 109 7.92 1.60 1.52
CA VAL A 109 7.81 2.69 2.52
C VAL A 109 8.41 3.98 1.99
N ALA A 110 9.61 3.95 1.41
CA ALA A 110 10.28 5.12 0.88
C ALA A 110 9.51 5.76 -0.29
N ARG A 111 8.97 4.93 -1.19
CA ARG A 111 8.17 5.39 -2.33
C ARG A 111 6.84 6.00 -1.88
N ALA A 112 6.11 5.33 -1.00
CA ALA A 112 4.86 5.83 -0.44
C ALA A 112 5.09 7.15 0.33
N THR A 113 6.14 7.22 1.17
CA THR A 113 6.52 8.45 1.89
C THR A 113 6.76 9.61 0.93
N ARG A 114 7.47 9.36 -0.18
CA ARG A 114 7.70 10.41 -1.20
C ARG A 114 6.40 10.90 -1.81
N GLN A 115 5.50 10.00 -2.20
CA GLN A 115 4.20 10.36 -2.76
C GLN A 115 3.36 11.20 -1.80
N ILE A 116 3.28 10.79 -0.53
CA ILE A 116 2.56 11.51 0.53
C ILE A 116 3.11 12.94 0.70
N LEU A 117 4.44 13.09 0.73
CA LEU A 117 5.07 14.39 0.89
C LEU A 117 4.89 15.32 -0.33
N GLU A 118 4.86 14.76 -1.55
CA GLU A 118 4.54 15.55 -2.74
C GLU A 118 3.08 16.03 -2.71
N ILE A 119 2.12 15.15 -2.37
CA ILE A 119 0.70 15.53 -2.22
C ILE A 119 0.56 16.64 -1.17
N HIS A 120 1.22 16.49 -0.02
CA HIS A 120 1.25 17.51 1.03
C HIS A 120 1.71 18.87 0.50
N LYS A 121 2.82 18.89 -0.24
CA LYS A 121 3.41 20.09 -0.82
C LYS A 121 2.50 20.74 -1.87
N GLU A 122 1.89 19.93 -2.73
CA GLU A 122 0.93 20.39 -3.74
C GLU A 122 -0.30 21.03 -3.09
N ASN A 123 -0.88 20.39 -2.06
CA ASN A 123 -2.03 20.92 -1.34
C ASN A 123 -1.71 22.24 -0.65
N ASN A 124 -0.57 22.34 0.04
CA ASN A 124 -0.13 23.60 0.63
C ASN A 124 0.08 24.71 -0.41
N SER A 125 0.63 24.38 -1.58
CA SER A 125 0.84 25.35 -2.65
C SER A 125 -0.50 25.90 -3.17
N ARG A 126 -1.54 25.07 -3.26
CA ARG A 126 -2.89 25.48 -3.65
C ARG A 126 -3.55 26.38 -2.60
N LEU A 127 -3.37 26.07 -1.31
CA LEU A 127 -3.88 26.90 -0.21
C LEU A 127 -3.26 28.31 -0.17
N LEU A 128 -2.02 28.47 -0.62
CA LEU A 128 -1.35 29.78 -0.67
C LEU A 128 -1.73 30.61 -1.92
N GLN A 129 -2.40 30.01 -2.90
CA GLN A 129 -2.77 30.67 -4.16
C GLN A 129 -4.27 31.04 -4.27
N GLY A 130 -5.11 30.55 -3.35
CA GLY A 130 -6.54 30.84 -3.27
C GLY A 130 -6.87 31.86 -2.20
#